data_AF-A0A1H6NLB8-F1
#
_entry.id   AF-A0A1H6NLB8-F1
#
_cell.length_a   1.000
_cell.length_b   1.000
_cell.length_c   1.000
_cell.angle_alpha   90.00
_cell.angle_beta   90.00
_cell.angle_gamma   90.00
#
_symmetry.space_group_name_H-M   'P 1'
#
loop_
_entity.id
_entity.type
_entity.pdbx_description
1 polymer ?
#
loop_
_entity_poly.entity_id
_entity_poly.type
_entity_poly.pdbx_seq_one_letter_code
_entity_poly.pdbx_strand_id
1 'polypeptide(L)'
;MASVNEKECEAAGLNPLDVKRIAQGLSRYAKEAQKLGIEVFGGSGSGSLRFDDRGNGNLFLAVLDGDFNGGHGAADESDDGLIRGEY
;
A
#
# COMPACT_ATOMS: atom_id res chain seq x y z
N MET A 1 -3.48 -14.08 -2.64
CA MET A 1 -2.68 -14.07 -1.40
C MET A 1 -1.48 -13.17 -1.69
N ALA A 2 -1.03 -12.31 -0.77
CA ALA A 2 0.08 -11.41 -1.07
C ALA A 2 1.36 -12.21 -1.37
N SER A 3 1.96 -11.98 -2.53
CA SER A 3 3.27 -12.51 -2.93
C SER A 3 4.37 -11.50 -2.57
N VAL A 4 5.60 -11.98 -2.41
CA VAL A 4 6.78 -11.17 -2.07
C VAL A 4 7.86 -11.43 -3.10
N ASN A 5 8.58 -10.37 -3.50
CA ASN A 5 9.76 -10.50 -4.35
C ASN A 5 11.01 -10.67 -3.47
N GLU A 6 11.52 -11.90 -3.40
CA GLU A 6 12.64 -12.25 -2.51
C GLU A 6 13.93 -11.54 -2.91
N LYS A 7 14.17 -11.33 -4.21
CA LYS A 7 15.36 -10.61 -4.70
C LYS A 7 15.39 -9.16 -4.24
N GLU A 8 14.25 -8.47 -4.31
CA GLU A 8 14.16 -7.06 -3.84
C GLU A 8 14.28 -6.97 -2.33
N CYS A 9 13.77 -7.96 -1.60
CA CYS A 9 13.96 -8.02 -0.16
C CYS A 9 15.44 -8.16 0.18
N GLU A 10 16.16 -9.04 -0.50
CA GLU A 10 17.59 -9.22 -0.32
C GLU A 10 18.36 -7.93 -0.68
N ALA A 11 18.08 -7.33 -1.84
CA ALA A 11 18.71 -6.08 -2.27
C ALA A 11 18.47 -4.91 -1.30
N ALA A 12 17.30 -4.87 -0.65
CA ALA A 12 16.95 -3.89 0.37
C ALA A 12 17.45 -4.24 1.78
N GLY A 13 18.08 -5.40 1.99
CA GLY A 13 18.52 -5.86 3.31
C GLY A 13 17.37 -6.24 4.26
N LEU A 14 16.21 -6.62 3.72
CA LEU A 14 15.00 -6.97 4.47
C LEU A 14 14.76 -8.48 4.47
N ASN A 15 14.22 -8.98 5.58
CA ASN A 15 13.77 -10.37 5.69
C ASN A 15 12.45 -10.57 4.91
N PRO A 16 12.40 -11.47 3.91
CA PRO A 16 11.19 -11.73 3.13
C PRO A 16 9.98 -12.15 3.97
N LEU A 17 10.19 -12.82 5.11
CA LEU A 17 9.11 -13.26 5.99
C LEU A 17 8.42 -12.09 6.71
N ASP A 18 9.19 -11.09 7.11
CA ASP A 18 8.65 -9.88 7.73
C ASP A 18 7.85 -9.07 6.72
N VAL A 19 8.39 -8.90 5.51
CA VAL A 19 7.69 -8.24 4.39
C VAL A 19 6.39 -8.97 4.06
N LYS A 20 6.41 -10.31 3.99
CA LYS A 20 5.22 -11.13 3.74
C LYS A 20 4.16 -10.94 4.81
N ARG A 21 4.55 -10.96 6.09
CA ARG A 21 3.63 -10.78 7.21
C ARG A 21 2.95 -9.41 7.15
N ILE A 22 3.70 -8.35 6.88
CA ILE A 22 3.18 -6.99 6.71
C ILE A 22 2.20 -6.94 5.54
N ALA A 23 2.60 -7.41 4.35
CA ALA A 23 1.78 -7.40 3.14
C ALA A 23 0.46 -8.17 3.32
N GLN A 24 0.49 -9.31 4.01
CA GLN A 24 -0.70 -10.09 4.32
C GLN A 24 -1.63 -9.38 5.31
N GLY A 25 -1.08 -8.73 6.34
CA GLY A 25 -1.85 -7.93 7.29
C GLY A 25 -2.58 -6.78 6.61
N LEU A 26 -1.86 -5.99 5.82
CA LEU A 26 -2.42 -4.88 5.05
C LEU A 26 -3.49 -5.37 4.05
N SER A 27 -3.20 -6.46 3.32
CA SER A 27 -4.17 -7.05 2.38
C SER A 27 -5.47 -7.51 3.06
N ARG A 28 -5.39 -8.03 4.29
CA ARG A 28 -6.55 -8.47 5.05
C ARG A 28 -7.43 -7.26 5.39
N TYR A 29 -6.85 -6.23 5.99
CA TYR A 29 -7.61 -5.04 6.38
C TYR A 29 -8.13 -4.24 5.18
N ALA A 30 -7.37 -4.15 4.08
CA ALA A 30 -7.85 -3.54 2.85
C ALA A 30 -9.10 -4.25 2.29
N LYS A 31 -9.15 -5.58 2.35
CA LYS A 31 -10.33 -6.37 1.95
C LYS A 31 -11.51 -6.19 2.92
N GLU A 32 -11.25 -6.02 4.20
CA GLU A 32 -12.30 -5.70 5.18
C GLU A 32 -12.88 -4.31 4.93
N ALA A 33 -12.05 -3.31 4.69
CA ALA A 33 -12.45 -1.96 4.30
C ALA A 33 -13.28 -1.97 3.01
N GLN A 34 -12.84 -2.71 1.98
CA GLN A 34 -13.56 -2.85 0.71
C GLN A 34 -15.00 -3.36 0.91
N LYS A 35 -15.21 -4.34 1.80
CA LYS A 35 -16.56 -4.88 2.09
C LYS A 35 -17.50 -3.85 2.69
N LEU A 36 -16.95 -2.82 3.33
CA LEU A 36 -17.69 -1.70 3.93
C LEU A 36 -17.80 -0.50 2.98
N GLY A 37 -17.26 -0.59 1.76
CA GLY A 37 -17.17 0.54 0.82
C GLY A 37 -16.14 1.59 1.22
N ILE A 38 -15.18 1.23 2.07
CA ILE A 38 -14.13 2.13 2.55
C ILE A 38 -12.88 1.95 1.68
N GLU A 39 -12.33 3.07 1.23
CA GLU A 39 -11.06 3.18 0.53
C GLU A 39 -9.93 3.43 1.53
N VAL A 40 -8.80 2.72 1.35
CA VAL A 40 -7.53 3.02 2.02
C VAL A 40 -6.75 3.94 1.10
N PHE A 41 -6.65 5.21 1.46
CA PHE A 41 -6.00 6.24 0.66
C PHE A 41 -4.66 6.64 1.27
N GLY A 42 -3.57 6.49 0.52
CA GLY A 42 -2.26 7.03 0.89
C GLY A 42 -2.10 8.48 0.43
N GLY A 43 -1.55 9.35 1.28
CA GLY A 43 -1.18 10.71 0.92
C GLY A 43 0.19 11.05 1.51
N SER A 44 0.85 12.10 1.01
CA SER A 44 2.21 12.45 1.43
C SER A 44 2.30 12.62 2.96
N GLY A 45 2.93 11.64 3.63
CA GLY A 45 3.17 11.63 5.07
C GLY A 45 2.05 11.06 5.95
N SER A 46 0.91 10.62 5.40
CA SER A 46 -0.12 9.93 6.19
C SER A 46 -1.09 9.11 5.33
N GLY A 47 -1.64 8.03 5.89
CA GLY A 47 -2.75 7.30 5.29
C GLY A 47 -4.09 7.79 5.83
N SER A 48 -5.18 7.51 5.11
CA SER A 48 -6.54 7.79 5.57
C SER A 48 -7.54 6.74 5.11
N LEU A 49 -8.59 6.53 5.91
CA LEU A 49 -9.77 5.77 5.49
C LEU A 49 -10.81 6.75 4.96
N ARG A 50 -11.34 6.48 3.77
CA ARG A 50 -12.28 7.36 3.07
C ARG A 50 -13.51 6.59 2.62
N PHE A 51 -14.66 7.26 2.57
CA PHE A 51 -15.91 6.68 2.08
C PHE A 51 -16.56 7.62 1.07
N ASP A 52 -16.92 7.09 -0.10
CA ASP A 52 -17.67 7.84 -1.12
C ASP A 52 -19.17 7.76 -0.82
N ASP A 53 -19.72 8.83 -0.26
CA ASP A 53 -21.15 9.01 -0.01
C ASP A 53 -21.90 9.63 -1.20
N ARG A 54 -21.22 9.82 -2.34
CA ARG A 54 -21.68 10.54 -3.54
C ARG A 54 -21.99 12.02 -3.30
N GLY A 55 -21.43 12.60 -2.24
CA GLY A 55 -21.53 14.01 -1.91
C GLY A 55 -20.46 14.87 -2.60
N ASN A 56 -20.06 15.96 -1.94
CA ASN A 56 -19.07 16.92 -2.47
C ASN A 56 -17.61 16.45 -2.28
N GLY A 57 -17.39 15.15 -2.05
CA GLY A 57 -16.09 14.54 -1.82
C GLY A 57 -16.16 13.40 -0.81
N ASN A 58 -15.11 12.58 -0.76
CA ASN A 58 -15.10 11.42 0.13
C ASN A 58 -15.03 11.85 1.60
N LEU A 59 -15.85 11.22 2.45
CA LEU A 59 -15.85 11.42 3.89
C LEU A 59 -14.54 10.89 4.49
N PHE A 60 -13.91 11.70 5.33
CA PHE A 60 -12.69 11.33 6.05
C PHE A 60 -13.05 10.57 7.34
N LEU A 61 -12.76 9.28 7.39
CA LEU A 61 -13.18 8.41 8.50
C LEU A 61 -12.12 8.26 9.59
N ALA A 62 -10.85 8.16 9.20
CA ALA A 62 -9.73 7.99 10.11
C ALA A 62 -8.40 8.40 9.47
N VAL A 63 -7.45 8.84 10.30
CA VAL A 63 -6.03 8.96 9.96
C VAL A 63 -5.36 7.61 10.26
N LEU A 64 -4.43 7.18 9.41
CA LEU A 64 -3.58 6.03 9.63
C LEU A 64 -2.16 6.50 9.94
N ASP A 65 -1.60 5.99 11.03
CA ASP A 65 -0.20 6.20 11.38
C ASP A 65 0.72 5.37 10.47
N GLY A 66 1.80 5.99 9.99
CA GLY A 66 2.79 5.36 9.13
C GLY A 66 3.18 6.22 7.94
N ASP A 67 4.08 5.69 7.10
CA ASP A 67 4.50 6.34 5.87
C ASP A 67 3.70 5.79 4.69
N PHE A 68 2.87 6.65 4.10
CA PHE A 68 2.00 6.33 2.97
C PHE A 68 2.31 7.25 1.80
N ASN A 69 2.14 6.74 0.59
CA ASN A 69 2.27 7.50 -0.64
C ASN A 69 1.09 7.16 -1.56
N GLY A 70 0.50 8.19 -2.17
CA GLY A 70 -0.67 8.08 -3.06
C GLY A 70 -0.33 8.12 -4.55
N GLY A 71 0.93 7.91 -4.92
CA GLY A 71 1.43 7.99 -6.31
C GLY A 71 0.76 7.04 -7.31
N HIS A 72 1.24 7.05 -8.56
CA HIS A 72 0.65 6.27 -9.67
C HIS A 72 0.69 4.74 -9.42
N GLY A 73 1.67 4.27 -8.65
CA GLY A 73 1.79 2.85 -8.26
C GLY A 73 2.30 1.92 -9.36
N ALA A 74 2.74 2.47 -10.50
CA ALA A 74 3.44 1.71 -11.53
C ALA A 74 4.88 1.42 -11.10
N ALA A 75 5.45 0.36 -11.69
CA ALA A 75 6.81 -0.08 -11.44
C ALA A 75 7.39 -0.74 -12.70
N ASP A 76 8.69 -0.62 -12.90
CA ASP A 76 9.40 -1.20 -14.03
C ASP A 76 10.75 -1.81 -13.61
N GLU A 77 11.29 -2.69 -14.44
CA GLU A 77 12.62 -3.25 -14.25
C GLU A 77 13.68 -2.19 -14.58
N SER A 78 14.63 -2.00 -13.67
CA SER A 78 15.74 -1.06 -13.80
C SER A 78 16.99 -1.72 -14.40
N ASP A 79 17.99 -0.93 -14.77
CA ASP A 79 19.25 -1.41 -15.39
C ASP A 79 20.05 -2.40 -14.51
N ASP A 80 19.81 -2.41 -13.20
CA ASP A 80 20.40 -3.35 -12.24
C ASP A 80 19.60 -4.66 -12.07
N GLY A 81 18.53 -4.84 -12.85
CA GLY A 81 17.63 -6.00 -12.80
C GLY A 81 16.66 -5.98 -11.61
N LEU A 82 16.55 -4.86 -10.90
CA LEU A 82 15.62 -4.66 -9.79
C LEU A 82 14.32 -4.00 -10.27
N ILE A 83 13.20 -4.36 -9.66
CA ILE A 83 11.90 -3.73 -9.92
C ILE A 83 11.72 -2.52 -9.00
N ARG A 84 11.53 -1.34 -9.59
CA ARG A 84 11.38 -0.08 -8.86
C ARG A 84 10.07 0.62 -9.23
N GLY A 85 9.47 1.29 -8.25
CA GLY A 85 8.30 2.14 -8.50
C GLY A 85 8.66 3.38 -9.33
N GLU A 86 7.69 3.93 -10.05
CA GLU A 86 7.85 5.19 -10.80
C GLU A 86 8.22 6.37 -9.89
N TYR A 87 9.03 7.29 -10.44
CA TYR A 87 9.47 8.55 -9.81
C TYR A 87 8.62 9.74 -10.26
#